data_AF-A0A5C8DUK6-F1
#
_entry.id   AF-A0A5C8DUK6-F1
#
_cell.length_a   1.000
_cell.length_b   1.000
_cell.length_c   1.000
_cell.angle_alpha   90.00
_cell.angle_beta   90.00
_cell.angle_gamma   90.00
#
_symmetry.space_group_name_H-M   'P 1'
#
loop_
_entity.id
_entity.type
_entity.pdbx_description
1 polymer ?
#
loop_
_entity_poly.entity_id
_entity_poly.type
_entity_poly.pdbx_seq_one_letter_code
_entity_poly.pdbx_strand_id
1 'polypeptide(L)' 'MAERRKQLSPNLFAAAGLEQDAPRPLPEKLRPRTLGDVVGQDHILGPDGALTRMLETRTLGSLIFWGPPGTGKTTV' A
#
# COMPACT_ATOMS: atom_id res chain seq x y z
N MET A 1 -28.97 8.88 17.42
CA MET A 1 -28.46 9.03 16.05
C MET A 1 -27.74 10.37 15.95
N ALA A 2 -26.49 10.43 16.42
CA ALA A 2 -25.68 11.65 16.38
C ALA A 2 -24.70 11.55 15.21
N GLU A 3 -25.01 12.28 14.15
CA GLU A 3 -24.16 12.38 12.96
C GLU A 3 -22.87 13.10 13.34
N ARG A 4 -21.77 12.34 13.35
CA ARG A 4 -20.44 12.83 13.72
C ARG A 4 -19.98 13.77 12.62
N ARG A 5 -20.24 15.07 12.79
CA ARG A 5 -19.78 16.15 11.91
C ARG A 5 -18.26 16.02 11.77
N LYS A 6 -17.78 15.55 10.60
CA LYS A 6 -16.37 15.48 10.25
C LYS A 6 -15.78 16.87 10.52
N GLN A 7 -14.93 17.02 11.53
CA GLN A 7 -14.18 18.26 11.75
C GLN A 7 -13.35 18.51 10.49
N LEU A 8 -13.79 19.47 9.69
CA LEU A 8 -13.09 19.99 8.52
C LEU A 8 -11.96 20.90 9.01
N SER A 9 -10.96 20.31 9.66
CA SER A 9 -9.66 20.96 9.76
C SER A 9 -9.07 20.95 8.34
N PRO A 10 -8.68 22.10 7.76
CA PRO A 10 -8.08 22.11 6.45
C PRO A 10 -6.82 21.23 6.50
N ASN A 11 -6.86 20.11 5.78
CA ASN A 11 -5.70 19.25 5.62
C ASN A 11 -4.63 20.01 4.82
N LEU A 12 -3.38 19.52 4.81
CA LEU A 12 -2.27 20.21 4.13
C LEU A 12 -2.57 20.52 2.65
N PHE A 13 -3.36 19.68 1.98
CA PHE A 13 -3.75 19.84 0.58
C PHE A 13 -4.90 20.86 0.40
N ALA A 14 -5.83 20.92 1.34
CA ALA A 14 -6.90 21.93 1.40
C ALA A 14 -6.32 23.35 1.57
N ALA A 15 -5.35 23.50 2.46
CA ALA A 15 -4.67 24.77 2.70
C ALA A 15 -3.88 25.26 1.47
N ALA A 16 -3.38 24.32 0.64
CA ALA A 16 -2.64 24.62 -0.58
C ALA A 16 -3.53 24.85 -1.81
N GLY A 17 -4.86 24.78 -1.69
CA GLY A 17 -5.79 24.95 -2.82
C GLY A 17 -5.80 23.79 -3.80
N LEU A 18 -5.36 22.60 -3.38
CA LEU A 18 -5.17 21.42 -4.24
C LEU A 18 -6.31 20.39 -4.14
N GLU A 19 -7.48 20.72 -3.59
CA GLU A 19 -8.55 19.73 -3.30
C GLU A 19 -9.14 19.03 -4.53
N GLN A 20 -9.15 19.68 -5.70
CA GLN A 20 -9.79 19.17 -6.93
C GLN A 20 -8.77 18.60 -7.93
N ASP A 21 -7.52 19.10 -7.91
CA ASP A 21 -6.45 18.76 -8.87
C ASP A 21 -5.12 18.39 -8.16
N ALA A 22 -5.18 17.86 -6.94
CA ALA A 22 -3.97 17.43 -6.23
C ALA A 22 -3.19 16.46 -7.12
N PRO A 23 -1.95 16.79 -7.53
CA PRO A 23 -1.12 15.85 -8.26
C PRO A 23 -0.97 14.60 -7.42
N ARG A 24 -1.25 13.42 -8.00
CA ARG A 24 -1.14 12.14 -7.30
C ARG A 24 0.14 12.12 -6.44
N PRO A 25 0.04 11.90 -5.12
CA PRO A 25 1.21 11.91 -4.25
C PRO A 25 2.27 10.93 -4.74
N LEU A 26 3.54 11.26 -4.52
CA LEU A 26 4.66 10.41 -4.95
C LEU A 26 4.53 8.95 -4.47
N PRO A 27 4.12 8.64 -3.23
CA PRO A 27 3.92 7.26 -2.79
C PRO A 27 2.90 6.49 -3.63
N GLU A 28 1.85 7.16 -4.10
CA GLU A 28 0.83 6.55 -4.96
C GLU A 28 1.37 6.34 -6.38
N LYS A 29 2.20 7.26 -6.88
CA LYS A 29 2.86 7.13 -8.20
C LYS A 29 3.88 6.00 -8.21
N LEU A 30 4.59 5.79 -7.11
CA LEU A 30 5.66 4.78 -6.98
C LEU A 30 5.14 3.41 -6.55
N ARG A 31 3.83 3.22 -6.37
CA ARG A 31 3.29 1.95 -5.90
C ARG A 31 3.51 0.85 -6.96
N PRO A 32 4.18 -0.26 -6.60
CA PRO A 32 4.26 -1.50 -7.36
C PRO A 32 2.94 -1.89 -8.05
N ARG A 33 3.03 -2.33 -9.30
CA ARG A 33 1.86 -2.85 -10.06
C ARG A 33 1.86 -4.37 -10.11
N THR A 34 3.03 -4.97 -9.96
CA THR A 34 3.25 -6.41 -9.91
C THR A 34 4.05 -6.76 -8.67
N LEU A 35 3.96 -8.02 -8.22
CA LEU A 35 4.73 -8.49 -7.06
C LEU A 35 6.25 -8.40 -7.29
N GLY A 36 6.69 -8.52 -8.54
CA GLY A 36 8.10 -8.35 -8.91
C GLY A 36 8.61 -6.91 -8.83
N ASP A 37 7.72 -5.91 -8.79
CA ASP A 37 8.12 -4.50 -8.62
C ASP A 37 8.43 -4.16 -7.15
N VAL A 38 8.14 -5.06 -6.21
CA VAL A 38 8.36 -4.84 -4.77
C VAL A 38 9.83 -5.04 -4.45
N VAL A 39 10.50 -3.96 -4.02
CA VAL A 39 11.93 -3.97 -3.71
C VAL A 39 12.18 -4.36 -2.24
N GLY A 40 13.22 -5.17 -2.00
CA GLY A 40 13.73 -5.47 -0.65
C GLY A 40 12.97 -6.56 0.09
N GLN A 41 12.11 -7.31 -0.61
CA GLN A 41 11.32 -8.42 -0.06
C GLN A 41 11.60 -9.74 -0.79
N ASP A 42 12.81 -9.93 -1.34
CA ASP A 42 13.17 -11.07 -2.19
C ASP A 42 12.95 -12.44 -1.51
N HIS A 43 13.16 -12.50 -0.20
CA HIS A 43 12.92 -13.70 0.61
C HIS A 43 11.43 -14.13 0.66
N ILE A 44 10.49 -13.24 0.35
CA ILE A 44 9.04 -13.51 0.33
C ILE A 44 8.49 -13.50 -1.09
N LEU A 45 8.89 -12.52 -1.91
CA LEU A 45 8.33 -12.20 -3.22
C LEU A 45 9.25 -12.50 -4.40
N GLY A 46 10.51 -12.89 -4.13
CA GLY A 46 11.43 -13.31 -5.17
C GLY A 46 10.99 -14.60 -5.85
N PRO A 47 11.71 -15.07 -6.88
CA PRO A 47 11.36 -16.28 -7.62
C PRO A 47 11.20 -17.52 -6.73
N ASP A 48 12.08 -17.68 -5.74
CA ASP A 48 12.03 -18.77 -4.76
C ASP A 48 11.33 -18.37 -3.44
N GLY A 49 10.70 -17.19 -3.42
CA GLY A 49 10.04 -16.63 -2.25
C GLY A 49 8.84 -17.46 -1.81
N ALA A 50 8.58 -17.49 -0.50
CA ALA A 50 7.50 -18.29 0.05
C ALA A 50 6.12 -17.93 -0.54
N LEU A 51 5.84 -16.64 -0.77
CA LEU A 51 4.57 -16.21 -1.34
C LEU A 51 4.46 -16.55 -2.82
N THR A 52 5.55 -16.36 -3.58
CA THR A 52 5.63 -16.72 -5.00
C THR A 52 5.30 -18.19 -5.19
N ARG A 53 5.92 -19.08 -4.40
CA ARG A 53 5.64 -20.52 -4.46
C ARG A 53 4.20 -20.87 -4.11
N MET A 54 3.62 -20.23 -3.09
CA MET A 54 2.20 -20.44 -2.72
C MET A 54 1.23 -19.99 -3.83
N LEU A 55 1.56 -18.91 -4.55
CA LEU A 55 0.79 -18.43 -5.68
C LEU A 55 0.87 -19.39 -6.87
N GLU A 56 2.07 -19.90 -7.18
CA GLU A 56 2.29 -20.90 -8.23
C GLU A 56 1.52 -22.19 -7.98
N THR A 57 1.49 -22.67 -6.74
CA THR A 57 0.78 -23.90 -6.35
C THR A 57 -0.71 -23.68 -6.10
N ARG A 58 -1.21 -22.43 -6.16
CA ARG A 58 -2.58 -22.03 -5.83
C ARG A 58 -3.04 -22.46 -4.43
N THR A 59 -2.12 -22.47 -3.46
CA THR A 59 -2.39 -22.85 -2.07
C THR A 59 -2.37 -21.62 -1.14
N LEU A 60 -2.86 -20.48 -1.63
CA LEU A 60 -2.88 -19.24 -0.86
C LEU A 60 -3.91 -19.34 0.29
N GLY A 61 -3.42 -19.28 1.52
CA GLY A 61 -4.27 -19.20 2.73
C GLY A 61 -4.41 -17.78 3.24
N SER A 62 -4.98 -17.64 4.45
CA SER A 62 -4.98 -16.35 5.17
C SER A 62 -3.56 -15.95 5.57
N LEU A 63 -3.16 -14.72 5.26
CA LEU A 63 -1.83 -14.18 5.53
C LEU A 63 -1.92 -12.94 6.43
N ILE A 64 -0.91 -12.76 7.27
CA ILE A 64 -0.73 -11.54 8.09
C ILE A 64 0.60 -10.91 7.68
N PHE A 65 0.55 -9.69 7.15
CA PHE A 65 1.73 -8.89 6.86
C PHE A 65 2.07 -8.00 8.07
N TRP A 66 3.25 -8.21 8.67
CA TRP A 66 3.73 -7.44 9.83
C TRP A 66 5.13 -6.86 9.58
N GLY A 67 5.41 -5.71 10.20
CA GLY A 67 6.71 -5.03 10.10
C GLY A 67 6.63 -3.51 10.29
N PRO A 68 7.78 -2.81 10.37
CA PRO A 68 7.89 -1.35 10.57
C PRO A 68 7.05 -0.51 9.57
N PRO A 69 6.69 0.73 9.89
CA PRO A 69 5.98 1.59 8.92
C PRO A 69 6.80 1.80 7.64
N GLY A 70 6.14 1.86 6.49
CA GLY A 70 6.81 2.08 5.19
C GLY A 70 7.39 0.84 4.51
N THR A 71 7.28 -0.37 5.08
CA THR A 71 7.86 -1.61 4.50
C THR A 71 7.03 -2.26 3.37
N GLY A 72 6.03 -1.57 2.84
CA GLY A 72 5.24 -2.07 1.70
C GLY A 72 4.11 -3.06 2.04
N LYS A 73 3.75 -3.28 3.31
CA LYS A 73 2.66 -4.21 3.70
C LYS A 73 1.30 -3.96 3.05
N THR A 74 0.97 -2.69 2.79
CA THR A 74 -0.29 -2.30 2.12
C THR A 74 -0.16 -2.38 0.60
N THR A 75 1.08 -2.41 0.11
CA THR A 75 1.42 -2.39 -1.31
C THR A 75 1.46 -3.79 -1.91
N VAL A 76 1.93 -4.79 -1.13
CA VAL A 76 1.92 -6.22 -1.44
C VAL A 76 0.49 -6.75 -1.40
#